data_AF-A0A1Q6ECG8-F1
#
_entry.id   AF-A0A1Q6ECG8-F1
#
_cell.length_a   1.000
_cell.length_b   1.000
_cell.length_c   1.000
_cell.angle_alpha   90.00
_cell.angle_beta   90.00
_cell.angle_gamma   90.00
#
_symmetry.space_group_name_H-M   'P 1'
#
loop_
_entity.id
_entity.type
_entity.pdbx_description
1 polymer ?
#
loop_
_entity_poly.entity_id
_entity_poly.type
_entity_poly.pdbx_seq_one_letter_code
_entity_poly.pdbx_strand_id
1 'polypeptide(L)'
;MKNYGNSFNAESAGPVSVGRRSLWKSAREFYPGGAYLAVSETYPVGKTIPAGTPVSVDKPGGTPTFNSSTPDGLTYEDIYVGTDGATVTICTRGEIMVKRTDATITDAQKTALFGRITFINA
;
A
#
# COMPACT_ATOMS: atom_id res chain seq x y z
N MET A 1 -30.63 43.18 -17.31
CA MET A 1 -30.11 42.39 -16.18
C MET A 1 -28.82 41.72 -16.62
N LYS A 2 -27.79 41.84 -15.78
CA LYS A 2 -26.42 41.35 -15.97
C LYS A 2 -26.40 39.84 -16.23
N ASN A 3 -25.55 39.42 -17.16
CA ASN A 3 -25.19 38.03 -17.46
C ASN A 3 -24.93 37.23 -16.18
N TYR A 4 -25.90 36.43 -15.75
CA TYR A 4 -25.70 35.35 -14.79
C TYR A 4 -26.29 34.09 -15.42
N GLY A 5 -25.44 33.34 -16.11
CA GLY A 5 -25.78 32.09 -16.76
C GLY A 5 -24.54 31.18 -16.74
N ASN A 6 -24.57 30.22 -15.83
CA ASN A 6 -23.84 28.95 -15.82
C ASN A 6 -22.35 28.99 -16.23
N SER A 7 -21.49 29.25 -15.25
CA SER A 7 -20.03 29.09 -15.35
C SER A 7 -19.55 27.63 -15.39
N PHE A 8 -20.46 26.68 -15.57
CA PHE A 8 -20.13 25.29 -15.83
C PHE A 8 -20.40 24.99 -17.31
N ASN A 9 -19.36 25.14 -18.13
CA ASN A 9 -19.33 24.62 -19.50
C ASN A 9 -19.37 23.07 -19.45
N ALA A 10 -20.55 22.51 -19.22
CA ALA A 10 -20.78 21.06 -19.22
C ALA A 10 -20.65 20.44 -20.62
N GLU A 11 -20.51 21.25 -21.67
CA GLU A 11 -20.54 20.80 -23.07
C GLU A 11 -19.16 20.47 -23.68
N SER A 12 -18.03 20.77 -23.00
CA SER A 12 -16.68 20.55 -23.57
C SER A 12 -15.83 19.52 -22.81
N ALA A 13 -16.29 18.99 -21.69
CA ALA A 13 -15.58 17.93 -20.98
C ALA A 13 -16.35 16.64 -21.20
N GLY A 14 -15.79 15.75 -22.06
CA GLY A 14 -16.25 14.37 -22.16
C GLY A 14 -16.35 13.71 -20.77
N PRO A 15 -17.04 12.56 -20.66
CA PRO A 15 -17.33 11.95 -19.37
C PRO A 15 -16.06 11.79 -18.53
N VAL A 16 -16.00 12.52 -17.41
CA VAL A 16 -14.93 12.35 -16.43
C VAL A 16 -15.25 11.09 -15.64
N SER A 17 -14.63 9.98 -16.05
CA SER A 17 -14.69 8.73 -15.28
C SER A 17 -13.45 8.63 -14.38
N VAL A 18 -13.69 8.52 -13.07
CA VAL A 18 -12.64 8.22 -12.10
C VAL A 18 -12.56 6.70 -11.89
N GLY A 19 -11.58 6.06 -12.52
CA GLY A 19 -11.31 4.64 -12.31
C GLY A 19 -10.44 4.42 -11.08
N ARG A 20 -10.86 3.56 -10.15
CA ARG A 20 -9.98 3.08 -9.06
C ARG A 20 -9.07 1.98 -9.60
N ARG A 21 -7.76 2.21 -9.60
CA ARG A 21 -6.77 1.20 -9.98
C ARG A 21 -6.38 0.40 -8.74
N SER A 22 -6.99 -0.76 -8.53
CA SER A 22 -6.65 -1.63 -7.39
C SER A 22 -5.22 -2.16 -7.50
N LEU A 23 -4.46 -2.11 -6.41
CA LEU A 23 -3.14 -2.75 -6.30
C LEU A 23 -3.27 -4.26 -6.11
N TRP A 24 -4.13 -4.67 -5.18
CA TRP A 24 -4.41 -6.08 -4.92
C TRP A 24 -5.52 -6.56 -5.84
N LYS A 25 -5.23 -7.62 -6.61
CA LYS A 25 -6.28 -8.35 -7.32
C LYS A 25 -7.08 -9.20 -6.34
N SER A 26 -6.41 -9.77 -5.34
CA SER A 26 -7.04 -10.39 -4.18
C SER A 26 -6.11 -10.33 -2.98
N ALA A 27 -6.65 -10.07 -1.79
CA ALA A 27 -5.96 -10.27 -0.52
C ALA A 27 -6.75 -11.32 0.26
N ARG A 28 -6.09 -12.42 0.62
CA ARG A 28 -6.74 -13.65 1.13
C ARG A 28 -6.42 -13.91 2.60
N GLU A 29 -5.25 -13.48 3.05
CA GLU A 29 -4.79 -13.66 4.43
C GLU A 29 -4.00 -12.43 4.87
N PHE A 30 -4.17 -12.07 6.13
CA PHE A 30 -3.48 -10.97 6.78
C PHE A 30 -2.75 -11.46 8.02
N TYR A 31 -1.62 -10.82 8.32
CA TYR A 31 -0.89 -11.07 9.55
C TYR A 31 -1.76 -10.69 10.76
N PRO A 32 -1.87 -11.57 11.77
CA PRO A 32 -2.75 -11.32 12.91
C PRO A 32 -2.31 -10.09 13.70
N GLY A 33 -3.24 -9.15 13.92
CA GLY A 33 -3.01 -7.92 14.69
C GLY A 33 -2.12 -6.87 14.01
N GLY A 34 -1.58 -7.15 12.82
CA GLY A 34 -0.70 -6.22 12.08
C GLY A 34 0.57 -5.85 12.87
N ALA A 35 1.07 -4.64 12.62
CA ALA A 35 2.23 -4.07 13.30
C ALA A 35 1.97 -2.60 13.68
N TYR A 36 2.80 -2.05 14.57
CA TYR A 36 2.80 -0.64 14.91
C TYR A 36 4.18 0.00 14.67
N LEU A 37 4.18 1.05 13.86
CA LEU A 37 5.34 1.86 13.54
C LEU A 37 5.33 3.15 14.37
N ALA A 38 6.26 3.26 15.32
CA ALA A 38 6.47 4.49 16.06
C ALA A 38 7.15 5.57 15.21
N VAL A 39 6.87 6.84 15.50
CA VAL A 39 7.57 7.97 14.89
C VAL A 39 9.04 7.93 15.27
N SER A 40 9.92 8.18 14.30
CA SER A 40 11.37 8.23 14.50
C SER A 40 12.02 9.13 13.46
N GLU A 41 13.33 9.35 13.56
CA GLU A 41 14.08 10.09 12.52
C GLU A 41 14.02 9.39 11.15
N THR A 42 13.97 8.05 11.14
CA THR A 42 13.84 7.27 9.90
C THR A 42 12.42 7.29 9.36
N TYR A 43 11.42 7.40 10.25
CA TYR A 43 10.00 7.43 9.93
C TYR A 43 9.33 8.65 10.58
N PRO A 44 9.61 9.87 10.08
CA PRO A 44 9.02 11.09 10.61
C PRO A 44 7.55 11.22 10.20
N VAL A 45 6.82 12.09 10.90
CA VAL A 45 5.43 12.46 10.58
C VAL A 45 5.34 12.93 9.13
N GLY A 46 4.31 12.48 8.42
CA GLY A 46 4.07 12.79 7.02
C GLY A 46 4.84 11.92 6.03
N LYS A 47 5.72 11.02 6.50
CA LYS A 47 6.32 10.02 5.62
C LYS A 47 5.26 9.02 5.15
N THR A 48 5.31 8.70 3.86
CA THR A 48 4.50 7.64 3.26
C THR A 48 5.38 6.42 2.98
N ILE A 49 4.89 5.24 3.33
CA ILE A 49 5.47 3.95 2.94
C ILE A 49 4.50 3.32 1.93
N PRO A 50 4.92 3.06 0.69
CA PRO A 50 4.01 2.56 -0.34
C PRO A 50 3.38 1.21 0.01
N ALA A 51 2.15 1.01 -0.42
CA ALA A 51 1.49 -0.28 -0.45
C ALA A 51 2.33 -1.29 -1.25
N GLY A 52 2.40 -2.55 -0.83
CA GLY A 52 3.26 -3.55 -1.45
C GLY A 52 4.71 -3.57 -0.92
N THR A 53 5.05 -2.73 0.06
CA THR A 53 6.39 -2.74 0.69
C THR A 53 6.59 -4.04 1.46
N PRO A 54 7.71 -4.77 1.25
CA PRO A 54 8.02 -5.97 2.03
C PRO A 54 8.19 -5.65 3.51
N VAL A 55 7.61 -6.47 4.38
CA VAL A 55 7.63 -6.24 5.83
C VAL A 55 7.69 -7.55 6.59
N SER A 56 8.47 -7.55 7.67
CA SER A 56 8.49 -8.62 8.68
C SER A 56 8.17 -8.08 10.07
N VAL A 57 7.54 -8.89 10.92
CA VAL A 57 7.15 -8.55 12.29
C VAL A 57 7.39 -9.74 13.20
N ASP A 58 8.03 -9.51 14.34
CA ASP A 58 8.38 -10.52 15.32
C ASP A 58 7.17 -11.12 16.05
N LYS A 59 6.13 -10.32 16.27
CA LYS A 59 4.90 -10.70 16.99
C LYS A 59 3.69 -9.85 16.55
N PRO A 60 2.45 -10.31 16.79
CA PRO A 60 1.25 -9.48 16.61
C PRO A 60 1.36 -8.12 17.30
N GLY A 61 1.15 -7.04 16.55
CA GLY A 61 1.28 -5.66 17.05
C GLY A 61 2.72 -5.21 17.32
N GLY A 62 3.72 -6.00 16.92
CA GLY A 62 5.14 -5.70 17.06
C GLY A 62 5.62 -4.55 16.16
N THR A 63 6.93 -4.31 16.17
CA THR A 63 7.55 -3.25 15.35
C THR A 63 7.88 -3.78 13.95
N PRO A 64 7.41 -3.15 12.87
CA PRO A 64 7.66 -3.61 11.52
C PRO A 64 9.11 -3.35 11.11
N THR A 65 9.73 -4.35 10.47
CA THR A 65 10.99 -4.19 9.74
C THR A 65 10.70 -4.16 8.25
N PHE A 66 10.83 -2.99 7.63
CA PHE A 66 10.58 -2.82 6.20
C PHE A 66 11.77 -3.28 5.35
N ASN A 67 11.48 -3.76 4.14
CA ASN A 67 12.45 -4.25 3.17
C ASN A 67 13.34 -5.41 3.68
N SER A 68 12.82 -6.21 4.63
CA SER A 68 13.47 -7.46 5.05
C SER A 68 13.71 -8.37 3.84
N SER A 69 14.82 -9.13 3.86
CA SER A 69 15.13 -10.13 2.83
C SER A 69 14.19 -11.34 2.89
N THR A 70 13.59 -11.59 4.04
CA THR A 70 12.66 -12.70 4.32
C THR A 70 11.36 -12.14 4.93
N PRO A 71 10.55 -11.42 4.15
CA PRO A 71 9.36 -10.77 4.66
C PRO A 71 8.25 -11.77 5.04
N ASP A 72 7.48 -11.43 6.07
CA ASP A 72 6.26 -12.15 6.45
C ASP A 72 5.13 -11.87 5.45
N GLY A 73 5.12 -10.69 4.85
CA GLY A 73 4.16 -10.31 3.83
C GLY A 73 4.50 -8.96 3.19
N LEU A 74 3.50 -8.35 2.58
CA LEU A 74 3.59 -7.02 1.99
C LEU A 74 2.58 -6.09 2.66
N THR A 75 2.89 -4.80 2.75
CA THR A 75 1.92 -3.80 3.21
C THR A 75 0.69 -3.80 2.31
N TYR A 76 -0.51 -3.82 2.89
CA TYR A 76 -1.75 -3.91 2.12
C TYR A 76 -2.10 -2.57 1.47
N GLU A 77 -1.96 -1.47 2.22
CA GLU A 77 -2.19 -0.10 1.78
C GLU A 77 -0.95 0.78 1.96
N ASP A 78 -1.03 2.01 1.46
CA ASP A 78 -0.05 3.05 1.77
C ASP A 78 -0.15 3.40 3.25
N ILE A 79 0.99 3.43 3.92
CA ILE A 79 1.06 3.78 5.34
C ILE A 79 1.48 5.24 5.43
N TYR A 80 0.64 6.05 6.07
CA TYR A 80 0.94 7.45 6.36
C TYR A 80 1.33 7.58 7.83
N VAL A 81 2.56 7.99 8.10
CA VAL A 81 3.04 8.17 9.48
C VAL A 81 2.38 9.42 10.09
N GLY A 82 1.51 9.22 11.07
CA GLY A 82 0.88 10.29 11.83
C GLY A 82 1.73 10.74 13.02
N THR A 83 1.21 11.71 13.79
CA THR A 83 1.86 12.20 15.02
C THR A 83 2.08 11.11 16.06
N ASP A 84 1.15 10.16 16.13
CA ASP A 84 1.20 9.02 17.05
C ASP A 84 1.73 7.75 16.35
N GLY A 85 2.43 7.88 15.23
CA GLY A 85 2.93 6.76 14.43
C GLY A 85 1.90 6.25 13.43
N ALA A 86 2.00 4.97 13.05
CA ALA A 86 1.08 4.34 12.13
C ALA A 86 0.89 2.84 12.40
N THR A 87 -0.30 2.35 12.11
CA THR A 87 -0.59 0.92 12.06
C THR A 87 -0.25 0.36 10.68
N VAL A 88 0.21 -0.88 10.65
CA VAL A 88 0.65 -1.55 9.43
C VAL A 88 -0.17 -2.81 9.22
N THR A 89 -0.99 -2.82 8.17
CA THR A 89 -1.70 -4.02 7.72
C THR A 89 -0.82 -4.79 6.74
N ILE A 90 -0.67 -6.10 6.98
CA ILE A 90 0.27 -6.94 6.23
C ILE A 90 -0.52 -8.05 5.56
N CYS A 91 -0.54 -8.06 4.24
CA CYS A 91 -1.08 -9.17 3.45
C CYS A 91 -0.05 -10.29 3.38
N THR A 92 -0.37 -11.44 3.96
CA THR A 92 0.49 -12.62 3.99
C THR A 92 0.19 -13.59 2.85
N ARG A 93 -1.02 -13.55 2.27
CA ARG A 93 -1.40 -14.37 1.10
C ARG A 93 -2.34 -13.61 0.17
N GLY A 94 -2.07 -13.63 -1.14
CA GLY A 94 -2.83 -12.85 -2.11
C GLY A 94 -2.18 -12.73 -3.49
N GLU A 95 -2.75 -11.85 -4.31
CA GLU A 95 -2.31 -11.56 -5.67
C GLU A 95 -2.14 -10.04 -5.85
N ILE A 96 -0.91 -9.60 -6.08
CA ILE A 96 -0.55 -8.18 -6.21
C ILE A 96 -0.19 -7.83 -7.66
N MET A 97 -0.67 -6.69 -8.15
CA MET A 97 -0.34 -6.16 -9.47
C MET A 97 0.89 -5.26 -9.34
N VAL A 98 2.07 -5.82 -9.63
CA VAL A 98 3.38 -5.21 -9.29
C VAL A 98 3.61 -3.88 -10.01
N LYS A 99 3.05 -3.69 -11.20
CA LYS A 99 3.15 -2.43 -11.95
C LYS A 99 2.32 -1.28 -11.37
N ARG A 100 1.64 -1.51 -10.24
CA ARG A 100 0.71 -0.56 -9.59
C ARG A 100 1.18 -0.12 -8.21
N THR A 101 2.29 -0.68 -7.73
CA THR A 101 2.92 -0.28 -6.47
C THR A 101 4.17 0.55 -6.79
N ASP A 102 4.43 1.55 -5.95
CA ASP A 102 5.68 2.31 -5.96
C ASP A 102 6.78 1.64 -5.10
N ALA A 103 6.45 0.54 -4.41
CA ALA A 103 7.41 -0.22 -3.63
C ALA A 103 8.36 -1.02 -4.54
N THR A 104 9.63 -1.06 -4.16
CA THR A 104 10.60 -1.97 -4.78
C THR A 104 10.54 -3.33 -4.10
N ILE A 105 10.25 -4.37 -4.85
CA ILE A 105 10.24 -5.75 -4.38
C ILE A 105 11.32 -6.53 -5.13
N THR A 106 12.38 -6.89 -4.43
CA THR A 106 13.52 -7.64 -4.98
C THR A 106 13.13 -9.09 -5.31
N ASP A 107 13.90 -9.74 -6.18
CA ASP A 107 13.62 -11.13 -6.54
C ASP A 107 13.80 -12.08 -5.34
N ALA A 108 14.76 -11.81 -4.44
CA ALA A 108 14.90 -12.57 -3.19
C ALA A 108 13.64 -12.52 -2.32
N GLN A 109 13.02 -11.33 -2.21
CA GLN A 109 11.76 -11.16 -1.47
C GLN A 109 10.58 -11.86 -2.16
N LYS A 110 10.51 -11.81 -3.50
CA LYS A 110 9.50 -12.57 -4.26
C LYS A 110 9.66 -14.07 -4.04
N THR A 111 10.90 -14.58 -4.02
CA THR A 111 11.20 -15.97 -3.72
C THR A 111 10.78 -16.34 -2.28
N ALA A 112 11.06 -15.50 -1.29
CA ALA A 112 10.64 -15.74 0.11
C ALA A 112 9.11 -15.75 0.31
N LEU A 113 8.38 -15.06 -0.56
CA LEU A 113 6.90 -15.02 -0.57
C LEU A 113 6.28 -16.03 -1.53
N PHE A 114 7.07 -16.84 -2.21
CA PHE A 114 6.59 -17.83 -3.17
C PHE A 114 5.59 -18.80 -2.52
N GLY A 115 4.52 -19.14 -3.26
CA GLY A 115 3.41 -19.96 -2.76
C GLY A 115 2.45 -19.23 -1.79
N ARG A 116 2.76 -18.01 -1.37
CA ARG A 116 1.89 -17.16 -0.54
C ARG A 116 1.39 -15.93 -1.31
N ILE A 117 2.30 -15.19 -1.95
CA ILE A 117 1.96 -14.02 -2.77
C ILE A 117 2.25 -14.33 -4.24
N THR A 118 1.24 -14.13 -5.09
CA THR A 118 1.40 -14.17 -6.54
C THR A 118 1.65 -12.75 -7.07
N PHE A 119 2.76 -12.58 -7.78
CA PHE A 119 3.17 -11.32 -8.38
C PHE A 119 2.71 -11.26 -9.85
N ILE A 120 1.77 -10.37 -10.14
CA ILE A 120 1.18 -10.21 -11.48
C ILE A 120 1.80 -8.99 -12.16
N ASN A 121 2.42 -9.19 -13.32
CA ASN A 121 3.01 -8.12 -14.14
C ASN A 121 1.99 -7.49 -15.09
N ALA A 122 0.90 -6.92 -14.54
CA ALA A 122 -0.19 -6.28 -15.29
C ALA A 122 -0.53 -4.88 -14.80
#